data_AF-A0AB35XDV3-F1
#
_entry.id   AF-A0AB35XDV3-F1
#
_cell.length_a   1.000
_cell.length_b   1.000
_cell.length_c   1.000
_cell.angle_alpha   90.00
_cell.angle_beta   90.00
_cell.angle_gamma   90.00
#
_symmetry.space_group_name_H-M   'P 1'
#
loop_
_entity.id
_entity.type
_entity.pdbx_description
1 polymer ?
#
loop_
_entity_poly.entity_id
_entity_poly.type
_entity_poly.pdbx_seq_one_letter_code
_entity_poly.pdbx_strand_id
1 'polypeptide(L)'
;MSKSMGDLAKRKTPADAPAAEVEAAEAQQQENQPATPAAPLRNPVKPQGRPTRGKSKIQSRTMSMEDEYIELIDMLAVIPRFDKFTRSDVIRAAIFQLSEKSPAEIEEAIKLNIEAVNANDVSFRTEEIKRKLMGKS
;
A
#
# COMPACT_ATOMS: atom_id res chain seq x y z
N MET A 1 27.94 48.54 33.31
CA MET A 1 27.54 47.59 34.37
C MET A 1 26.13 47.94 34.83
N SER A 2 25.17 47.03 34.67
CA SER A 2 24.00 46.86 35.55
C SER A 2 23.17 45.67 35.05
N LYS A 3 23.03 44.66 35.92
CA LYS A 3 22.09 43.53 35.80
C LYS A 3 20.79 43.89 36.55
N SER A 4 19.69 43.18 36.22
CA SER A 4 18.64 42.64 37.11
C SER A 4 17.23 42.85 36.50
N MET A 5 16.57 41.81 35.96
CA MET A 5 15.66 40.80 36.56
C MET A 5 14.16 41.16 36.45
N GLY A 6 13.37 40.15 36.08
CA GLY A 6 11.91 40.11 36.11
C GLY A 6 11.33 39.77 34.74
N ASP A 7 10.49 38.76 34.52
CA ASP A 7 9.94 37.71 35.36
C ASP A 7 9.45 36.61 34.39
N LEU A 8 9.53 35.34 34.82
CA LEU A 8 9.12 34.17 34.06
C LEU A 8 7.61 33.96 34.22
N ALA A 9 6.81 34.25 33.19
CA ALA A 9 5.47 33.65 33.08
C ALA A 9 4.96 33.55 31.65
N LYS A 10 4.75 32.30 31.22
CA LYS A 10 3.82 31.81 30.18
C LYS A 10 3.97 32.39 28.77
N ARG A 11 4.47 31.55 27.84
CA ARG A 11 3.94 31.51 26.47
C ARG A 11 4.18 30.13 25.84
N LYS A 12 3.07 29.40 25.64
CA LYS A 12 2.96 28.17 24.87
C LYS A 12 2.79 28.58 23.41
N THR A 13 3.62 28.06 22.52
CA THR A 13 3.57 28.29 21.07
C THR A 13 2.43 27.49 20.42
N PRO A 14 1.78 28.03 19.38
CA PRO A 14 1.28 27.25 18.27
C PRO A 14 2.08 27.60 17.01
N ALA A 15 2.61 26.58 16.34
CA ALA A 15 3.25 26.72 15.04
C ALA A 15 2.40 26.01 13.98
N ASP A 16 2.15 26.78 12.92
CA ASP A 16 2.01 26.38 11.52
C ASP A 16 0.66 25.87 10.97
N ALA A 17 -0.03 26.83 10.35
CA ALA A 17 -0.90 26.73 9.16
C ALA A 17 -0.01 26.46 7.88
N PRO A 18 -0.49 26.31 6.61
CA PRO A 18 -1.62 27.06 6.01
C PRO A 18 -2.43 26.40 4.84
N ALA A 19 -3.43 27.18 4.38
CA ALA A 19 -3.96 27.36 3.03
C ALA A 19 -4.93 26.31 2.41
N ALA A 20 -6.21 26.68 2.34
CA ALA A 20 -6.94 26.89 1.06
C ALA A 20 -8.39 27.34 1.34
N GLU A 21 -8.65 28.63 1.15
CA GLU A 21 -9.99 29.18 0.92
C GLU A 21 -10.26 29.13 -0.59
N VAL A 22 -11.27 28.38 -1.04
CA VAL A 22 -12.08 28.76 -2.20
C VAL A 22 -13.47 28.13 -2.07
N GLU A 23 -14.48 28.90 -2.48
CA GLU A 23 -15.87 28.52 -2.78
C GLU A 23 -16.91 28.59 -1.65
N ALA A 24 -17.41 29.82 -1.49
CA ALA A 24 -18.79 30.09 -1.13
C ALA A 24 -19.71 29.76 -2.32
N ALA A 25 -20.76 28.96 -2.11
CA ALA A 25 -22.12 29.22 -2.60
C ALA A 25 -23.09 28.09 -2.19
N GLU A 26 -24.11 28.50 -1.43
CA GLU A 26 -25.52 28.11 -1.63
C GLU A 26 -25.91 26.62 -1.66
N ALA A 27 -26.42 26.13 -0.53
CA ALA A 27 -27.78 25.56 -0.47
C ALA A 27 -28.18 25.31 0.98
N GLN A 28 -29.16 26.08 1.45
CA GLN A 28 -29.92 25.77 2.65
C GLN A 28 -30.85 24.57 2.38
N GLN A 29 -31.19 23.85 3.46
CA GLN A 29 -32.27 22.85 3.60
C GLN A 29 -31.95 21.40 3.22
N GLN A 30 -31.66 20.58 4.23
CA GLN A 30 -32.10 19.18 4.30
C GLN A 30 -32.09 18.68 5.75
N GLU A 31 -33.17 19.00 6.48
CA GLU A 31 -33.67 18.15 7.55
C GLU A 31 -34.25 16.88 6.91
N ASN A 32 -33.49 15.78 6.94
CA ASN A 32 -33.96 14.38 7.08
C ASN A 32 -32.78 13.43 6.80
N GLN A 33 -32.04 13.05 7.83
CA GLN A 33 -31.19 11.85 7.79
C GLN A 33 -31.96 10.71 8.46
N PRO A 34 -32.28 9.60 7.78
CA PRO A 34 -32.42 8.33 8.49
C PRO A 34 -31.01 7.87 8.89
N ALA A 35 -30.77 7.77 10.20
CA ALA A 35 -29.52 7.28 10.77
C ALA A 35 -29.19 5.89 10.20
N THR A 36 -28.13 5.80 9.40
CA THR A 36 -27.55 4.52 9.02
C THR A 36 -26.96 3.87 10.28
N PRO A 37 -27.19 2.57 10.52
CA PRO A 37 -26.61 1.91 11.68
C PRO A 37 -25.10 1.90 11.53
N ALA A 38 -24.42 2.59 12.44
CA ALA A 38 -22.97 2.64 12.54
C ALA A 38 -22.42 1.21 12.52
N ALA A 39 -21.57 0.90 11.53
CA ALA A 39 -20.80 -0.33 11.54
C ALA A 39 -20.06 -0.44 12.89
N PRO A 40 -20.06 -1.61 13.55
CA PRO A 40 -19.46 -1.73 14.86
C PRO A 40 -17.97 -1.38 14.77
N LEU A 41 -17.57 -0.37 15.54
CA LEU A 41 -16.17 0.02 15.75
C LEU A 41 -15.42 -1.22 16.23
N ARG A 42 -14.70 -1.89 15.34
CA ARG A 42 -13.83 -3.00 15.71
C ARG A 42 -12.74 -2.44 16.62
N ASN A 43 -12.86 -2.71 17.92
CA ASN A 43 -11.83 -2.40 18.89
C ASN A 43 -10.49 -2.97 18.40
N PRO A 44 -9.39 -2.20 18.42
CA PRO A 44 -8.10 -2.69 17.98
C PRO A 44 -7.67 -3.85 18.88
N VAL A 45 -7.60 -5.06 18.31
CA VAL A 45 -7.11 -6.24 19.01
C VAL A 45 -5.63 -6.01 19.33
N LYS A 46 -5.29 -6.01 20.62
CA LYS A 46 -3.89 -5.95 21.07
C LYS A 46 -3.16 -7.17 20.48
N PRO A 47 -1.98 -7.00 19.85
CA PRO A 47 -1.27 -8.12 19.28
C PRO A 47 -0.92 -9.12 20.39
N GLN A 48 -1.54 -10.30 20.35
CA GLN A 48 -1.16 -11.42 21.20
C GLN A 48 0.14 -12.02 20.66
N GLY A 49 1.21 -11.96 21.45
CA GLY A 49 2.49 -12.59 21.11
C GLY A 49 3.68 -12.01 21.87
N ARG A 50 4.78 -12.76 21.91
CA ARG A 50 6.08 -12.28 22.40
C ARG A 50 6.49 -11.05 21.57
N PRO A 51 6.93 -9.94 22.18
CA PRO A 51 7.46 -8.80 21.43
C PRO A 51 8.57 -9.28 20.50
N THR A 52 8.41 -9.07 19.19
CA THR A 52 9.46 -9.35 18.20
C THR A 52 10.56 -8.31 18.34
N ARG A 53 11.38 -8.45 19.39
CA ARG A 53 12.51 -7.57 19.66
C ARG A 53 13.47 -7.65 18.46
N GLY A 54 13.66 -6.53 17.74
CA GLY A 54 14.63 -6.41 16.64
C GLY A 54 14.09 -6.63 15.22
N LYS A 55 12.80 -6.92 15.01
CA LYS A 55 12.20 -6.92 13.66
C LYS A 55 11.51 -5.59 13.42
N SER A 56 11.76 -4.98 12.25
CA SER A 56 10.99 -3.81 11.82
C SER A 56 9.50 -4.15 11.77
N LYS A 57 8.65 -3.15 12.04
CA LYS A 57 7.19 -3.35 12.05
C LYS A 57 6.72 -3.72 10.64
N ILE A 58 6.23 -4.96 10.47
CA ILE A 58 5.56 -5.38 9.23
C ILE A 58 4.20 -4.67 9.16
N GLN A 59 3.93 -4.01 8.05
CA GLN A 59 2.65 -3.33 7.80
C GLN A 59 1.92 -4.01 6.65
N SER A 60 0.65 -4.33 6.86
CA SER A 60 -0.23 -4.82 5.80
C SER A 60 -0.84 -3.66 5.01
N ARG A 61 -1.04 -3.88 3.71
CA ARG A 61 -1.69 -2.97 2.77
C ARG A 61 -2.62 -3.77 1.85
N THR A 62 -3.73 -3.17 1.47
CA THR A 62 -4.65 -3.69 0.45
C THR A 62 -4.34 -3.01 -0.88
N MET A 63 -4.32 -3.78 -1.96
CA MET A 63 -4.11 -3.27 -3.32
C MET A 63 -5.20 -3.81 -4.25
N SER A 64 -5.65 -2.99 -5.19
CA SER A 64 -6.57 -3.38 -6.25
C SER A 64 -5.77 -3.86 -7.46
N MET A 65 -6.16 -5.00 -8.03
CA MET A 65 -5.54 -5.60 -9.21
C MET A 65 -6.61 -6.35 -10.00
N GLU A 66 -6.37 -6.54 -11.29
CA GLU A 66 -7.19 -7.43 -12.13
C GLU A 66 -6.97 -8.90 -11.71
N ASP A 67 -7.97 -9.75 -11.94
CA ASP A 67 -7.96 -11.14 -11.48
C ASP A 67 -6.83 -11.95 -12.12
N GLU A 68 -6.49 -11.65 -13.38
CA GLU A 68 -5.44 -12.28 -14.16
C GLU A 68 -4.06 -12.12 -13.50
N TYR A 69 -3.80 -10.96 -12.87
CA TYR A 69 -2.57 -10.73 -12.12
C TYR A 69 -2.55 -11.54 -10.81
N ILE A 70 -3.69 -11.72 -10.15
CA ILE A 70 -3.79 -12.55 -8.95
C ILE A 70 -3.48 -14.01 -9.31
N GLU A 71 -4.03 -14.51 -10.42
CA GLU A 71 -3.74 -15.86 -10.92
C GLU A 71 -2.27 -16.03 -11.29
N LEU A 72 -1.67 -15.05 -11.96
CA LEU A 72 -0.23 -15.06 -12.27
C LEU A 72 0.61 -15.14 -10.99
N ILE A 73 0.30 -14.33 -9.98
CA ILE A 73 1.01 -14.35 -8.69
C ILE A 73 0.87 -15.71 -8.00
N ASP A 74 -0.32 -16.31 -8.03
CA ASP A 74 -0.56 -17.65 -7.47
C ASP A 74 0.27 -18.71 -8.19
N MET A 75 0.33 -18.67 -9.51
CA MET A 75 1.15 -19.61 -10.27
C MET A 75 2.65 -19.45 -9.97
N LEU A 76 3.13 -18.21 -9.81
CA LEU A 76 4.51 -17.93 -9.43
C LEU A 76 4.84 -18.38 -8.00
N ALA A 77 3.87 -18.29 -7.08
CA ALA A 77 4.03 -18.72 -5.69
C ALA A 77 4.19 -20.25 -5.55
N VAL A 78 3.66 -21.01 -6.51
CA VAL A 78 3.60 -22.48 -6.49
C VAL A 78 4.74 -23.14 -7.28
N ILE A 79 5.73 -22.38 -7.78
CA ILE A 79 6.86 -22.93 -8.56
C ILE A 79 7.51 -24.10 -7.79
N PRO A 80 7.38 -25.35 -8.29
CA PRO A 80 7.77 -26.52 -7.56
C PRO A 80 9.28 -26.66 -7.66
N ARG A 81 9.98 -26.33 -6.57
CA ARG A 81 11.34 -26.81 -6.38
C ARG A 81 11.62 -27.15 -4.93
N PHE A 82 11.44 -26.27 -3.95
CA PHE A 82 11.76 -26.62 -2.56
C PHE A 82 10.96 -25.90 -1.44
N ASP A 83 10.23 -24.81 -1.73
CA ASP A 83 9.39 -24.12 -0.74
C ASP A 83 8.11 -23.57 -1.38
N LYS A 84 7.03 -23.50 -0.61
CA LYS A 84 5.80 -22.78 -1.02
C LYS A 84 5.98 -21.31 -0.66
N PHE A 85 6.15 -20.46 -1.67
CA PHE A 85 6.20 -19.01 -1.45
C PHE A 85 4.79 -18.46 -1.21
N THR A 86 4.69 -17.36 -0.48
CA THR A 86 3.45 -16.59 -0.36
C THR A 86 3.34 -15.57 -1.50
N ARG A 87 2.13 -15.11 -1.80
CA ARG A 87 1.92 -13.97 -2.73
C ARG A 87 2.77 -12.76 -2.35
N SER A 88 2.91 -12.50 -1.04
CA SER A 88 3.74 -11.41 -0.52
C SER A 88 5.23 -11.61 -0.77
N ASP A 89 5.73 -12.84 -0.92
CA ASP A 89 7.12 -13.10 -1.30
C ASP A 89 7.36 -12.75 -2.77
N VAL A 90 6.44 -13.16 -3.65
CA VAL A 90 6.49 -12.83 -5.08
C VAL A 90 6.47 -11.32 -5.29
N ILE A 91 5.55 -10.61 -4.62
CA ILE A 91 5.47 -9.14 -4.70
C ILE A 91 6.74 -8.48 -4.17
N ARG A 92 7.30 -8.95 -3.04
CA ARG A 92 8.56 -8.42 -2.51
C ARG A 92 9.73 -8.64 -3.46
N ALA A 93 9.83 -9.81 -4.09
CA ALA A 93 10.86 -10.10 -5.08
C ALA A 93 10.74 -9.18 -6.30
N ALA A 94 9.51 -8.95 -6.79
CA ALA A 94 9.25 -8.05 -7.91
C ALA A 94 9.65 -6.60 -7.60
N ILE A 95 9.28 -6.09 -6.42
CA ILE A 95 9.67 -4.74 -5.97
C ILE A 95 11.19 -4.62 -5.87
N PHE A 96 11.86 -5.63 -5.30
CA PHE A 96 13.31 -5.62 -5.18
C PHE A 96 13.99 -5.60 -6.57
N GLN A 97 13.54 -6.43 -7.51
CA GLN A 97 14.05 -6.44 -8.88
C GLN A 97 13.82 -5.10 -9.61
N LEU A 98 12.67 -4.45 -9.41
CA LEU A 98 12.43 -3.12 -9.95
C LEU A 98 13.38 -2.08 -9.35
N SER A 99 13.72 -2.21 -8.07
CA SER A 99 14.61 -1.27 -7.37
C SER A 99 16.08 -1.33 -7.80
N GLU A 100 16.49 -2.39 -8.51
CA GLU A 100 17.83 -2.49 -9.09
C GLU A 100 18.02 -1.58 -10.31
N LYS A 101 16.92 -1.11 -10.91
CA LYS A 101 16.93 -0.20 -12.06
C LYS A 101 17.04 1.26 -11.64
N SER A 102 17.47 2.11 -12.56
CA SER A 102 17.46 3.57 -12.33
C SER A 102 16.02 4.11 -12.27
N PRO A 103 15.77 5.26 -11.61
CA PRO A 103 14.43 5.82 -11.53
C PRO A 103 13.76 6.07 -12.89
N ALA A 104 14.53 6.49 -13.90
CA ALA A 104 14.01 6.71 -15.25
C ALA A 104 13.57 5.40 -15.93
N GLU A 105 14.34 4.33 -15.77
CA GLU A 105 13.98 3.01 -16.31
C GLU A 105 12.77 2.40 -15.58
N ILE A 106 12.61 2.69 -14.29
CA ILE A 106 11.43 2.27 -13.53
C ILE A 106 10.18 2.98 -14.08
N GLU A 107 10.26 4.29 -14.30
CA GLU A 107 9.17 5.07 -14.88
C GLU A 107 8.77 4.53 -16.26
N GLU A 108 9.76 4.31 -17.14
CA GLU A 108 9.52 3.75 -18.47
C GLU A 108 8.90 2.35 -18.40
N ALA A 109 9.41 1.47 -17.55
CA ALA A 109 8.88 0.13 -17.37
C ALA A 109 7.42 0.14 -16.87
N ILE A 110 7.07 1.07 -15.97
CA ILE A 110 5.70 1.23 -15.48
C ILE A 110 4.78 1.73 -16.60
N LYS A 111 5.19 2.75 -17.35
CA LYS A 111 4.40 3.26 -18.48
C LYS A 111 4.15 2.19 -19.53
N LEU A 112 5.20 1.49 -19.95
CA LEU A 112 5.08 0.38 -20.90
C LEU A 112 4.15 -0.72 -20.37
N ASN A 113 4.19 -1.02 -19.07
CA ASN A 113 3.27 -1.99 -18.50
C ASN A 113 1.81 -1.53 -18.58
N ILE A 114 1.53 -0.28 -18.21
CA ILE A 114 0.18 0.29 -18.24
C ILE A 114 -0.36 0.39 -19.67
N GLU A 115 0.48 0.74 -20.63
CA GLU A 115 0.06 1.01 -22.01
C GLU A 115 0.03 -0.24 -22.88
N ALA A 116 0.99 -1.15 -22.70
CA ALA A 116 1.22 -2.25 -23.62
C ALA A 116 0.79 -3.62 -23.10
N VAL A 117 0.67 -3.81 -21.77
CA VAL A 117 0.27 -5.09 -21.18
C VAL A 117 -1.21 -5.07 -20.89
N ASN A 118 -1.96 -5.97 -21.53
CA ASN A 118 -3.38 -6.19 -21.25
C ASN A 118 -3.60 -7.48 -20.45
N ALA A 119 -4.81 -7.67 -19.93
CA ALA A 119 -5.22 -8.86 -19.19
C ALA A 119 -5.01 -10.18 -19.96
N ASN A 120 -5.15 -10.17 -21.30
CA ASN A 120 -4.93 -11.37 -22.12
C ASN A 120 -3.45 -11.75 -22.17
N ASP A 121 -2.54 -10.78 -22.22
CA ASP A 121 -1.09 -11.03 -22.21
C ASP A 121 -0.66 -11.65 -20.88
N VAL A 122 -1.24 -11.18 -19.78
CA VAL A 122 -1.03 -11.71 -18.42
C VAL A 122 -1.55 -13.14 -18.32
N SER A 123 -2.74 -13.41 -18.85
CA SER A 123 -3.34 -14.75 -18.91
C SER A 123 -2.49 -15.71 -19.74
N PHE A 124 -2.07 -15.29 -20.93
CA PHE A 124 -1.19 -16.08 -21.80
C PHE A 124 0.12 -16.42 -21.10
N ARG A 125 0.73 -15.45 -20.40
CA ARG A 125 1.95 -15.68 -19.63
C ARG A 125 1.74 -16.67 -18.50
N THR A 126 0.60 -16.61 -17.82
CA THR A 126 0.21 -17.54 -16.77
C THR A 126 0.12 -18.97 -17.30
N GLU A 127 -0.55 -19.18 -18.43
CA GLU A 127 -0.63 -20.47 -19.09
C GLU A 127 0.72 -21.00 -19.56
N GLU A 128 1.58 -20.12 -20.10
CA GLU A 128 2.92 -20.47 -20.54
C GLU A 128 3.78 -20.98 -19.36
N ILE A 129 3.72 -20.29 -18.22
CA ILE A 129 4.40 -20.70 -16.99
C ILE A 129 3.82 -22.04 -16.52
N LYS A 130 2.50 -22.17 -16.44
CA LYS A 130 1.84 -23.42 -16.05
C LYS A 130 2.27 -24.59 -16.91
N ARG A 131 2.33 -24.41 -18.24
CA ARG A 131 2.82 -25.41 -19.19
C ARG A 131 4.28 -25.76 -18.94
N LYS A 132 5.16 -24.78 -18.69
CA LYS A 132 6.58 -25.01 -18.38
C LYS A 132 6.79 -25.77 -17.08
N LEU A 133 5.92 -25.55 -16.09
CA LEU A 133 5.97 -26.24 -14.80
C LEU A 133 5.42 -27.68 -14.89
N MET A 134 4.37 -27.90 -15.69
CA MET A 134 3.74 -29.22 -15.87
C MET A 134 4.37 -30.07 -16.98
N GLY A 135 4.99 -29.44 -17.98
CA GLY A 135 5.56 -30.09 -19.18
C GLY A 135 6.94 -30.70 -18.98
N LYS A 136 7.40 -30.84 -17.73
CA LYS A 136 8.53 -31.68 -17.35
C LYS A 136 7.99 -32.90 -16.62
N SER A 137 7.55 -33.89 -17.38
CA SER A 137 7.34 -35.27 -16.95
C SER A 137 7.98 -36.18 -17.98
#